data_AF-A0A7V6ZKI0-F1
#
_entry.id   AF-A0A7V6ZKI0-F1
#
_cell.length_a   1.000
_cell.length_b   1.000
_cell.length_c   1.000
_cell.angle_alpha   90.00
_cell.angle_beta   90.00
_cell.angle_gamma   90.00
#
_symmetry.space_group_name_H-M   'P 1'
#
loop_
_entity.id
_entity.type
_entity.pdbx_description
1 polymer ?
#
loop_
_entity_poly.entity_id
_entity_poly.type
_entity_poly.pdbx_seq_one_letter_code
_entity_poly.pdbx_strand_id
1 'polypeptide(L)' 'MKFFTRLFSSRRDANPTTTFERERLGRTMPGQTAALAATRLGVLVG' A
#
# COMPACT_ATOMS: atom_id res chain seq x y z
N MET A 1 10.83 18.67 -18.92
CA MET A 1 10.31 18.27 -17.59
C MET A 1 9.52 16.96 -17.68
N LYS A 2 10.20 15.82 -17.88
CA LYS A 2 9.56 14.48 -17.99
C LYS A 2 9.81 13.59 -16.77
N PHE A 3 10.81 13.93 -15.95
CA PHE A 3 11.14 13.24 -14.72
C PHE A 3 9.99 13.27 -13.70
N PHE A 4 9.38 14.43 -13.50
CA PHE A 4 8.26 14.58 -12.57
C PHE A 4 7.01 13.84 -13.05
N THR A 5 6.76 13.81 -14.37
CA THR A 5 5.60 13.13 -14.94
C THR A 5 5.59 11.64 -14.61
N ARG A 6 6.76 10.97 -14.61
CA ARG A 6 6.86 9.55 -14.28
C ARG A 6 6.63 9.25 -12.79
N LEU A 7 6.96 10.20 -11.92
CA LEU A 7 6.72 10.06 -10.48
C LEU A 7 5.22 10.15 -10.13
N PHE A 8 4.47 11.01 -10.83
CA PHE A 8 3.04 11.22 -10.57
C PHE A 8 2.11 10.36 -11.44
N SER A 9 2.59 9.87 -12.60
CA SER A 9 1.82 9.00 -13.50
C SER A 9 1.60 7.58 -12.96
N SER A 10 2.24 7.20 -11.85
CA SER A 10 2.16 5.83 -11.30
C SER A 10 1.03 5.63 -10.28
N ARG A 11 0.27 6.68 -9.93
CA ARG A 11 -0.92 6.52 -9.09
C ARG A 11 -2.01 5.81 -9.90
N ARG A 12 -2.04 4.48 -9.79
CA ARG A 12 -3.18 3.66 -10.22
C ARG A 12 -4.38 4.07 -9.37
N ASP A 13 -5.49 4.45 -10.02
CA ASP A 13 -6.75 4.74 -9.34
C ASP A 13 -7.10 3.56 -8.42
N ALA A 14 -7.11 3.82 -7.12
CA ALA A 14 -7.48 2.82 -6.14
C ALA A 14 -9.00 2.83 -6.01
N ASN A 15 -9.63 1.68 -6.23
CA ASN A 15 -11.07 1.53 -5.99
C ASN A 15 -11.39 1.86 -4.51
N PRO A 16 -12.30 2.81 -4.23
CA PRO A 16 -12.62 3.23 -2.87
C PRO A 16 -13.04 2.07 -1.96
N THR A 17 -13.79 1.09 -2.49
CA THR A 17 -14.21 -0.08 -1.69
C THR A 17 -13.00 -0.90 -1.23
N THR A 18 -12.01 -1.07 -2.11
CA THR A 18 -10.77 -1.77 -1.79
C THR A 18 -9.93 -0.99 -0.77
N THR A 19 -9.98 0.34 -0.77
CA THR A 19 -9.28 1.16 0.22
C THR A 19 -9.88 1.02 1.62
N PHE A 20 -11.21 1.06 1.74
CA PHE A 20 -11.89 0.88 3.04
C PHE A 20 -11.69 -0.51 3.63
N GLU A 21 -11.74 -1.55 2.79
CA GLU A 21 -11.47 -2.92 3.22
C GLU A 21 -10.04 -3.08 3.75
N ARG A 22 -9.05 -2.48 3.08
CA ARG A 22 -7.65 -2.47 3.57
C ARG A 22 -7.51 -1.72 4.89
N GLU A 23 -8.23 -0.61 5.05
CA GLU A 23 -8.21 0.13 6.30
C GLU A 23 -8.81 -0.69 7.45
N ARG A 24 -9.93 -1.37 7.21
CA ARG A 24 -10.54 -2.28 8.20
C ARG A 24 -9.56 -3.39 8.58
N LEU A 25 -8.95 -4.05 7.60
CA LEU A 25 -7.97 -5.11 7.83
C LEU A 25 -6.72 -4.60 8.57
N GLY A 26 -6.26 -3.39 8.28
CA GLY A 26 -5.16 -2.76 9.01
C GLY A 26 -5.49 -2.57 10.50
N ARG A 27 -6.76 -2.29 10.83
CA ARG A 27 -7.22 -2.16 12.22
C ARG A 27 -7.45 -3.50 12.92
N THR A 28 -7.95 -4.51 12.22
CA THR A 28 -8.27 -5.82 12.83
C THR A 28 -7.11 -6.82 12.79
N MET A 29 -6.16 -6.65 11.86
CA MET A 29 -4.99 -7.52 11.66
C MET A 29 -3.72 -6.69 11.40
N PRO A 30 -3.29 -5.88 12.38
CA PRO A 30 -2.16 -4.98 12.20
C PRO A 30 -0.84 -5.72 11.94
N GLY A 31 -0.60 -6.87 12.59
CA GLY A 31 0.63 -7.65 12.40
C GLY A 31 0.78 -8.23 10.99
N GLN A 32 -0.27 -8.88 10.47
CA GLN A 32 -0.26 -9.39 9.08
C GLN A 32 -0.21 -8.27 8.05
N THR A 33 -0.95 -7.18 8.27
CA THR A 33 -0.93 -6.02 7.38
C THR A 33 0.46 -5.38 7.35
N ALA A 34 1.12 -5.26 8.51
CA ALA A 34 2.49 -4.77 8.63
C ALA A 34 3.50 -5.70 7.95
N ALA A 35 3.38 -7.01 8.14
CA ALA A 35 4.23 -7.99 7.45
C ALA A 35 4.11 -7.90 5.91
N LEU A 36 2.87 -7.75 5.41
CA LEU A 36 2.61 -7.56 3.98
C LEU A 36 3.17 -6.24 3.46
N ALA A 37 3.02 -5.14 4.21
CA ALA A 37 3.57 -3.83 3.87
C ALA A 37 5.11 -3.86 3.87
N ALA A 38 5.72 -4.49 4.87
CA ALA A 38 7.16 -4.66 4.98
C ALA A 38 7.71 -5.48 3.81
N THR A 39 7.04 -6.58 3.43
CA THR A 39 7.41 -7.37 2.25
C THR A 39 7.41 -6.53 0.97
N ARG A 40 6.43 -5.63 0.79
CA ARG A 40 6.39 -4.71 -0.37
C ARG A 40 7.53 -3.69 -0.37
N LEU A 41 8.01 -3.33 0.81
CA LEU A 41 9.13 -2.41 1.01
C LEU A 41 10.49 -3.13 1.04
N GLY A 42 10.51 -4.46 0.92
CA GLY A 42 11.73 -5.26 0.98
C GLY A 42 12.28 -5.48 2.41
N VAL A 43 11.46 -5.25 3.43
CA VAL A 43 11.80 -5.43 4.85
C VAL A 43 11.18 -6.72 5.37
N LEU A 44 11.99 -7.56 6.03
CA LEU A 44 11.52 -8.77 6.72
C LEU A 44 11.03 -8.38 8.12
N VAL A 45 9.77 -8.67 8.42
CA VAL A 45 9.19 -8.56 9.76
C VAL A 45 8.93 -9.99 10.22
N GLY A 46 9.75 -10.47 11.17
CA GLY A 46 9.66 -11.78 11.80
C GLY A 46 9.11 -11.69 13.21
#